data_AF-A0A2D6MVI8-F1
#
_entry.id   AF-A0A2D6MVI8-F1
#
_cell.length_a   1.000
_cell.length_b   1.000
_cell.length_c   1.000
_cell.angle_alpha   90.00
_cell.angle_beta   90.00
_cell.angle_gamma   90.00
#
_symmetry.space_group_name_H-M   'P 1'
#
loop_
_entity.id
_entity.type
_entity.pdbx_description
1 polymer ?
#
loop_
_entity_poly.entity_id
_entity_poly.type
_entity_poly.pdbx_seq_one_letter_code
_entity_poly.pdbx_strand_id
1 'polypeptide(L)'
;MTSSQEEDHVMTLARTLEKALSDHGAHYSLEHHAQSMTSRDLARVARVDEEAVVKSVVLEDDRGFVLAVLPASKRVEFARVSDECGRSLHLCAEHDIARLFPDCEFGAVPPVGYAYGLPTLVDASLEERDEVFFEAGDHETLVRMDGGEFLDLLDEASIAEIATENTGLTSAIVRCEELYRAQLSVGRAIGAPVGSGPRWRKRLETELDRLLRAFEDHILETESAEGLLNEVIEQAPRLWREVDGLRAEHTEIRDECGELLARVGATDASRALRKRVHDLLGRLERHRYRGADLVYATFGVDLGGG
;
A
#
# COMPACT_ATOMS: atom_id res chain seq x y z
N MET A 1 39.10 5.20 17.43
CA MET A 1 39.14 3.72 17.38
C MET A 1 37.73 3.24 17.68
N THR A 2 36.80 3.36 16.73
CA THR A 2 36.49 2.41 15.64
C THR A 2 35.76 1.16 16.13
N SER A 3 34.44 1.18 15.96
CA SER A 3 33.58 0.09 15.44
C SER A 3 32.14 0.53 15.74
N SER A 4 31.44 1.14 14.78
CA SER A 4 30.72 0.43 13.70
C SER A 4 29.70 -0.54 14.31
N GLN A 5 28.51 -0.02 14.58
CA GLN A 5 27.27 -0.79 14.51
C GLN A 5 26.43 -0.13 13.40
N GLU A 6 26.89 -0.30 12.17
CA GLU A 6 25.97 -0.43 11.04
C GLU A 6 25.26 -1.76 11.30
N GLU A 7 24.03 -1.69 11.78
CA GLU A 7 23.12 -2.83 11.69
C GLU A 7 22.95 -3.11 10.20
N ASP A 8 23.40 -4.29 9.74
CA ASP A 8 23.12 -4.85 8.43
C ASP A 8 21.59 -4.87 8.22
N HIS A 9 21.04 -3.76 7.71
CA HIS A 9 19.72 -3.73 7.14
C HIS A 9 19.80 -4.50 5.83
N VAL A 10 19.20 -5.68 5.82
CA VAL A 10 19.16 -6.57 4.66
C VAL A 10 18.51 -5.82 3.51
N MET A 11 19.33 -5.46 2.51
CA MET A 11 18.86 -4.95 1.22
C MET A 11 17.91 -5.99 0.62
N THR A 12 16.64 -5.64 0.40
CA THR A 12 15.67 -6.62 -0.09
C THR A 12 15.01 -6.14 -1.37
N LEU A 13 15.81 -6.11 -2.45
CA LEU A 13 15.23 -6.21 -3.78
C LEU A 13 14.51 -7.57 -3.85
N ALA A 14 13.21 -7.56 -4.17
CA ALA A 14 12.46 -8.80 -4.37
C ALA A 14 13.22 -9.67 -5.37
N ARG A 15 13.42 -10.94 -5.03
CA ARG A 15 14.29 -11.85 -5.80
C ARG A 15 13.77 -12.02 -7.21
N THR A 16 12.46 -12.03 -7.37
CA THR A 16 11.80 -12.11 -8.67
C THR A 16 12.12 -10.89 -9.53
N LEU A 17 12.07 -9.69 -8.94
CA LEU A 17 12.45 -8.44 -9.61
C LEU A 17 13.96 -8.38 -9.91
N GLU A 18 14.82 -8.73 -8.96
CA GLU A 18 16.28 -8.79 -9.15
C GLU A 18 16.66 -9.65 -10.35
N LYS A 19 16.05 -10.84 -10.44
CA LYS A 19 16.27 -11.75 -11.55
C LYS A 19 15.79 -11.14 -12.86
N ALA A 20 14.61 -10.52 -12.88
CA ALA A 20 14.04 -9.92 -14.09
C ALA A 20 14.93 -8.78 -14.63
N LEU A 21 15.37 -7.87 -13.75
CA LEU A 21 16.31 -6.79 -14.09
C LEU A 21 17.65 -7.34 -14.60
N SER A 22 18.17 -8.39 -13.96
CA SER A 22 19.43 -9.03 -14.35
C SER A 22 19.34 -9.74 -15.71
N ASP A 23 18.24 -10.46 -15.96
CA ASP A 23 18.01 -11.19 -17.20
C ASP A 23 17.83 -10.23 -18.38
N HIS A 24 17.20 -9.08 -18.16
CA HIS A 24 17.07 -8.00 -19.16
C HIS A 24 18.38 -7.23 -19.35
N GLY A 25 19.31 -7.31 -18.39
CA GLY A 25 20.55 -6.52 -18.40
C GLY A 25 20.33 -5.05 -18.05
N ALA A 26 19.28 -4.76 -17.26
CA ALA A 26 18.79 -3.42 -17.05
C ALA A 26 19.76 -2.54 -16.25
N HIS A 27 19.91 -1.28 -16.64
CA HIS A 27 20.69 -0.30 -15.92
C HIS A 27 19.85 0.45 -14.88
N TYR A 28 20.13 0.22 -13.60
CA TYR A 28 19.43 0.89 -12.51
C TYR A 28 20.34 1.22 -11.33
N SER A 29 19.85 2.07 -10.44
CA SER A 29 20.44 2.32 -9.13
C SER A 29 19.41 2.10 -8.04
N LEU A 30 19.87 1.74 -6.84
CA LEU A 30 19.00 1.61 -5.68
C LEU A 30 19.13 2.86 -4.82
N GLU A 31 18.00 3.47 -4.50
CA GLU A 31 17.93 4.55 -3.53
C GLU A 31 17.27 4.06 -2.25
N HIS A 32 17.91 4.35 -1.12
CA HIS A 32 17.40 4.02 0.21
C HIS A 32 16.95 5.29 0.91
N HIS A 33 15.78 5.20 1.53
CA HIS A 33 15.28 6.28 2.36
C HIS A 33 14.97 5.74 3.75
N ALA A 34 15.28 6.53 4.79
CA ALA A 34 14.98 6.15 6.17
C ALA A 34 13.45 6.01 6.30
N GLN A 35 12.93 4.78 6.32
CA GLN A 35 11.51 4.42 6.44
C GLN A 35 10.58 5.52 5.90
N SER A 36 10.68 5.83 4.61
CA SER A 36 9.83 6.87 4.03
C SER A 36 8.57 6.24 3.46
N MET A 37 7.48 6.89 3.83
CA MET A 37 6.09 6.57 3.59
C MET A 37 5.81 6.63 2.09
N THR A 38 5.16 5.62 1.52
CA THR A 38 4.44 5.67 0.22
C THR A 38 5.20 6.13 -1.04
N SER A 39 4.71 5.77 -2.23
CA SER A 39 5.25 6.30 -3.50
C SER A 39 5.19 7.85 -3.58
N ARG A 40 4.25 8.50 -2.85
CA ARG A 40 4.10 9.96 -2.78
C ARG A 40 4.98 10.63 -1.72
N ASP A 41 5.20 10.06 -0.54
CA ASP A 41 6.21 10.62 0.38
C ASP A 41 7.63 10.23 -0.01
N LEU A 42 7.82 9.22 -0.86
CA LEU A 42 9.07 9.02 -1.60
C LEU A 42 9.40 10.22 -2.48
N ALA A 43 8.46 10.73 -3.27
CA ALA A 43 8.63 11.99 -4.01
C ALA A 43 9.00 13.16 -3.08
N ARG A 44 8.32 13.28 -1.93
CA ARG A 44 8.54 14.37 -0.97
C ARG A 44 9.85 14.25 -0.17
N VAL A 45 10.28 13.03 0.19
CA VAL A 45 11.47 12.73 0.99
C VAL A 45 12.73 12.66 0.12
N ALA A 46 12.61 12.09 -1.09
CA ALA A 46 13.66 12.04 -2.09
C ALA A 46 13.78 13.35 -2.91
N ARG A 47 12.83 14.29 -2.77
CA ARG A 47 12.67 15.49 -3.62
C ARG A 47 12.53 15.15 -5.11
N VAL A 48 11.92 14.00 -5.36
CA VAL A 48 11.62 13.49 -6.70
C VAL A 48 10.25 14.01 -7.11
N ASP A 49 10.04 14.22 -8.40
CA ASP A 49 8.73 14.58 -8.92
C ASP A 49 7.74 13.43 -8.71
N GLU A 50 6.56 13.70 -8.15
CA GLU A 50 5.56 12.65 -7.89
C GLU A 50 5.09 11.97 -9.18
N GLU A 51 5.19 12.73 -10.27
CA GLU A 51 4.93 12.30 -11.62
C GLU A 51 6.00 11.34 -12.19
N ALA A 52 7.18 11.26 -11.56
CA ALA A 52 8.25 10.31 -11.88
C ALA A 52 8.22 9.05 -11.01
N VAL A 53 7.44 9.05 -9.92
CA VAL A 53 7.24 7.84 -9.11
C VAL A 53 6.15 6.99 -9.75
N VAL A 54 6.45 5.72 -9.98
CA VAL A 54 5.58 4.74 -10.61
C VAL A 54 5.00 3.82 -9.54
N LYS A 55 3.70 3.53 -9.68
CA LYS A 55 3.00 2.53 -8.87
C LYS A 55 2.33 1.50 -9.75
N SER A 56 1.97 0.39 -9.13
CA SER A 56 1.28 -0.72 -9.78
C SER A 56 -0.07 -0.98 -9.12
N VAL A 57 -1.09 -1.23 -9.93
CA VAL A 57 -2.43 -1.61 -9.48
C VAL A 57 -2.81 -2.92 -10.15
N VAL A 58 -3.16 -3.93 -9.35
CA VAL A 58 -3.58 -5.22 -9.86
C VAL A 58 -5.09 -5.21 -10.08
N LEU A 59 -5.50 -5.56 -11.29
CA LEU A 59 -6.89 -5.71 -11.69
C LEU A 59 -7.19 -7.17 -12.01
N GLU A 60 -8.44 -7.58 -11.85
CA GLU A 60 -8.86 -8.94 -12.14
C GLU A 60 -10.26 -9.02 -12.78
N ASP A 61 -10.51 -10.17 -13.42
CA ASP A 61 -11.83 -10.67 -13.81
C ASP A 61 -11.82 -12.21 -13.78
N ASP A 62 -12.85 -12.85 -14.33
CA ASP A 62 -12.96 -14.31 -14.43
C ASP A 62 -11.88 -14.98 -15.31
N ARG A 63 -11.17 -14.22 -16.13
CA ARG A 63 -10.09 -14.67 -17.02
C ARG A 63 -8.71 -14.54 -16.38
N GLY A 64 -8.59 -13.84 -15.26
CA GLY A 64 -7.34 -13.69 -14.49
C GLY A 64 -6.95 -12.24 -14.24
N PHE A 65 -5.66 -11.98 -14.12
CA PHE A 65 -5.13 -10.71 -13.62
C PHE A 65 -4.53 -9.82 -14.72
N VAL A 66 -4.45 -8.52 -14.47
CA VAL A 66 -3.75 -7.51 -15.26
C VAL A 66 -3.04 -6.57 -14.31
N LEU A 67 -1.80 -6.18 -14.62
CA LEU A 67 -1.07 -5.14 -13.90
C LEU A 67 -1.21 -3.81 -14.65
N ALA A 68 -1.81 -2.80 -14.00
CA ALA A 68 -1.81 -1.43 -14.49
C ALA A 68 -0.67 -0.65 -13.85
N VAL A 69 0.19 -0.03 -14.66
CA VAL A 69 1.38 0.71 -14.24
C VAL A 69 1.19 2.18 -14.60
N LEU A 70 1.30 3.06 -13.61
CA LEU A 70 0.96 4.48 -13.76
C LEU A 70 1.76 5.36 -12.79
N PRO A 71 1.84 6.68 -13.03
CA PRO A 71 2.39 7.61 -12.05
C PRO A 71 1.64 7.55 -10.71
N ALA A 72 2.36 7.75 -9.62
CA ALA A 72 1.81 7.81 -8.27
C ALA A 72 0.78 8.94 -8.12
N SER A 73 0.98 10.02 -8.89
CA SER A 73 0.11 11.20 -8.97
C SER A 73 -1.23 10.97 -9.66
N LYS A 74 -1.44 9.82 -10.32
CA LYS A 74 -2.67 9.53 -11.07
C LYS A 74 -3.48 8.38 -10.46
N ARG A 75 -4.72 8.20 -10.91
CA ARG A 75 -5.55 7.03 -10.55
C ARG A 75 -5.97 6.27 -11.80
N VAL A 76 -6.08 4.95 -11.68
CA VAL A 76 -6.57 4.08 -12.76
C VAL A 76 -8.03 4.46 -13.08
N GLU A 77 -8.33 4.61 -14.35
CA GLU A 77 -9.68 4.74 -14.87
C GLU A 77 -10.14 3.36 -15.38
N PHE A 78 -10.87 2.62 -14.54
CA PHE A 78 -11.23 1.22 -14.80
C PHE A 78 -11.96 1.02 -16.14
N ALA A 79 -12.79 1.98 -16.53
CA ALA A 79 -13.47 1.95 -17.82
C ALA A 79 -12.47 1.91 -18.98
N ARG A 80 -11.45 2.77 -18.96
CA ARG A 80 -10.41 2.79 -20.01
C ARG A 80 -9.60 1.49 -20.05
N VAL A 81 -9.18 0.99 -18.89
CA VAL A 81 -8.43 -0.28 -18.82
C VAL A 81 -9.28 -1.45 -19.31
N SER A 82 -10.55 -1.48 -18.92
CA SER A 82 -11.52 -2.49 -19.34
C SER A 82 -11.73 -2.47 -20.86
N ASP A 83 -11.91 -1.28 -21.43
CA ASP A 83 -12.07 -1.08 -22.88
C ASP A 83 -10.81 -1.51 -23.64
N GLU A 84 -9.63 -1.09 -23.19
CA GLU A 84 -8.34 -1.44 -23.80
C GLU A 84 -8.10 -2.97 -23.78
N CYS A 85 -8.46 -3.62 -22.66
CA CYS A 85 -8.31 -5.06 -22.52
C CYS A 85 -9.45 -5.87 -23.17
N GLY A 86 -10.57 -5.23 -23.55
CA GLY A 86 -11.80 -5.92 -23.92
C GLY A 86 -12.33 -6.85 -22.80
N ARG A 87 -12.18 -6.42 -21.56
CA ARG A 87 -12.44 -7.19 -20.32
C ARG A 87 -13.21 -6.35 -19.31
N SER A 88 -13.91 -6.99 -18.38
CA SER A 88 -14.65 -6.29 -17.31
C SER A 88 -13.82 -6.30 -16.03
N LEU A 89 -12.76 -5.50 -16.01
CA LEU A 89 -11.73 -5.52 -14.97
C LEU A 89 -12.13 -4.68 -13.76
N HIS A 90 -11.82 -5.18 -12.55
CA HIS A 90 -12.01 -4.49 -11.28
C HIS A 90 -10.79 -4.68 -10.39
N LEU A 91 -10.72 -3.99 -9.24
CA LEU A 91 -9.59 -4.11 -8.31
C LEU A 91 -9.45 -5.54 -7.77
N CYS A 92 -8.23 -6.07 -7.85
CA CYS A 92 -7.90 -7.36 -7.28
C CYS A 92 -7.91 -7.31 -5.76
N ALA A 93 -8.44 -8.36 -5.13
CA ALA A 93 -8.44 -8.48 -3.69
C ALA A 93 -7.01 -8.61 -3.12
N GLU A 94 -6.74 -7.95 -1.99
CA GLU A 94 -5.42 -7.92 -1.35
C GLU A 94 -4.80 -9.32 -1.13
N HIS A 95 -5.62 -10.30 -0.76
CA HIS A 95 -5.15 -11.66 -0.49
C HIS A 95 -4.66 -12.39 -1.74
N ASP A 96 -5.21 -12.09 -2.91
CA ASP A 96 -4.76 -12.65 -4.18
C ASP A 96 -3.51 -11.92 -4.69
N ILE A 97 -3.40 -10.61 -4.46
CA ILE A 97 -2.16 -9.86 -4.70
C ILE A 97 -1.00 -10.47 -3.91
N ALA A 98 -1.19 -10.76 -2.61
CA ALA A 98 -0.15 -11.40 -1.79
C ALA A 98 0.28 -12.79 -2.31
N ARG A 99 -0.61 -13.49 -3.02
CA ARG A 99 -0.29 -14.78 -3.66
C ARG A 99 0.46 -14.61 -4.97
N LEU A 100 0.16 -13.55 -5.74
CA LEU A 100 0.84 -13.20 -6.97
C LEU A 100 2.26 -12.68 -6.72
N PHE A 101 2.46 -11.95 -5.63
CA PHE A 101 3.72 -11.31 -5.25
C PHE A 101 4.24 -11.84 -3.89
N PRO A 102 4.61 -13.13 -3.80
CA PRO A 102 4.92 -13.78 -2.52
C PRO A 102 6.23 -13.31 -1.87
N ASP A 103 7.11 -12.65 -2.63
CA ASP A 103 8.38 -12.07 -2.16
C ASP A 103 8.35 -10.54 -2.06
N CYS A 104 7.17 -9.93 -2.14
CA CYS A 104 6.97 -8.49 -1.92
C CYS A 104 6.23 -8.23 -0.61
N GLU A 105 6.54 -7.10 0.03
CA GLU A 105 5.68 -6.52 1.05
C GLU A 105 4.35 -6.09 0.42
N PHE A 106 3.29 -6.16 1.22
CA PHE A 106 1.96 -5.76 0.79
C PHE A 106 1.97 -4.31 0.30
N GLY A 107 1.40 -4.04 -0.87
CA GLY A 107 1.36 -2.69 -1.44
C GLY A 107 2.64 -2.28 -2.17
N ALA A 108 3.77 -2.98 -1.95
CA ALA A 108 5.05 -2.74 -2.61
C ALA A 108 5.18 -3.50 -3.94
N VAL A 109 4.16 -3.43 -4.79
CA VAL A 109 4.11 -4.19 -6.05
C VAL A 109 4.98 -3.52 -7.12
N PRO A 110 6.07 -4.16 -7.59
CA PRO A 110 6.92 -3.57 -8.61
C PRO A 110 6.22 -3.55 -9.99
N PRO A 111 6.50 -2.55 -10.84
CA PRO A 111 5.86 -2.36 -12.15
C PRO A 111 6.35 -3.32 -13.24
N VAL A 112 6.90 -4.48 -12.87
CA VAL A 112 7.54 -5.44 -13.77
C VAL A 112 6.67 -6.69 -13.85
N GLY A 113 5.46 -6.55 -14.41
CA GLY A 113 4.43 -7.59 -14.35
C GLY A 113 4.81 -8.91 -15.02
N TYR A 114 5.61 -8.86 -16.10
CA TYR A 114 6.08 -10.07 -16.77
C TYR A 114 6.91 -10.99 -15.85
N ALA A 115 7.64 -10.42 -14.88
CA ALA A 115 8.41 -11.18 -13.90
C ALA A 115 7.52 -12.06 -13.02
N TYR A 116 6.25 -11.68 -12.86
CA TYR A 116 5.22 -12.38 -12.10
C TYR A 116 4.18 -13.06 -13.02
N GLY A 117 4.41 -13.07 -14.34
CA GLY A 117 3.53 -13.68 -15.33
C GLY A 117 2.22 -12.92 -15.57
N LEU A 118 2.23 -11.60 -15.36
CA LEU A 118 1.05 -10.74 -15.51
C LEU A 118 1.11 -9.94 -16.81
N PRO A 119 0.03 -9.96 -17.62
CA PRO A 119 -0.17 -8.96 -18.66
C PRO A 119 -0.11 -7.56 -18.05
N THR A 120 0.64 -6.66 -18.68
CA THR A 120 0.90 -5.32 -18.14
C THR A 120 0.40 -4.25 -19.10
N LEU A 121 -0.35 -3.28 -18.57
CA LEU A 121 -0.70 -2.04 -19.24
C LEU A 121 0.05 -0.89 -18.57
N VAL A 122 0.73 -0.06 -19.36
CA VAL A 122 1.49 1.11 -18.90
C VAL A 122 0.77 2.37 -19.34
N ASP A 123 0.59 3.31 -18.42
CA ASP A 123 -0.01 4.61 -18.74
C ASP A 123 0.90 5.41 -19.68
N ALA A 124 0.32 5.92 -20.77
CA ALA A 124 1.03 6.67 -21.80
C ALA A 124 1.81 7.88 -21.27
N SER A 125 1.41 8.46 -20.13
CA SER A 125 2.17 9.59 -19.57
C SER A 125 3.56 9.23 -19.02
N LEU A 126 3.86 7.94 -18.86
CA LEU A 126 5.19 7.47 -18.51
C LEU A 126 6.17 7.50 -19.70
N GLU A 127 5.69 7.59 -20.94
CA GLU A 127 6.55 7.69 -22.12
C GLU A 127 7.38 8.98 -22.16
N GLU A 128 6.90 10.03 -21.50
CA GLU A 128 7.53 11.36 -21.49
C GLU A 128 8.52 11.55 -20.33
N ARG A 129 8.75 10.50 -19.53
CA ARG A 129 9.59 10.60 -18.33
C ARG A 129 11.05 10.35 -18.69
N ASP A 130 11.92 11.28 -18.33
CA ASP A 130 13.37 11.06 -18.43
C ASP A 130 13.86 10.04 -17.40
N GLU A 131 13.20 9.97 -16.24
CA GLU A 131 13.59 9.11 -15.12
C GLU A 131 12.36 8.64 -14.37
N VAL A 132 12.42 7.40 -13.87
CA VAL A 132 11.36 6.78 -13.08
C VAL A 132 11.88 6.15 -11.80
N PHE A 133 10.99 6.09 -10.81
CA PHE A 133 11.26 5.53 -9.49
C PHE A 133 10.15 4.57 -9.11
N PHE A 134 10.48 3.37 -8.64
CA PHE A 134 9.48 2.40 -8.20
C PHE A 134 9.96 1.52 -7.04
N GLU A 135 9.02 1.01 -6.26
CA GLU A 135 9.31 0.17 -5.10
C GLU A 135 9.92 -1.18 -5.52
N ALA A 136 10.95 -1.59 -4.80
CA ALA A 136 11.76 -2.77 -5.12
C ALA A 136 11.15 -4.09 -4.62
N GLY A 137 9.87 -4.10 -4.25
CA GLY A 137 9.25 -5.20 -3.50
C GLY A 137 9.20 -4.97 -1.99
N ASP A 138 9.76 -3.85 -1.51
CA ASP A 138 9.59 -3.36 -0.15
C ASP A 138 9.32 -1.84 -0.16
N HIS A 139 9.08 -1.30 1.01
CA HIS A 139 8.75 0.10 1.22
C HIS A 139 9.93 1.02 1.60
N GLU A 140 11.14 0.47 1.62
CA GLU A 140 12.36 1.14 2.07
C GLU A 140 13.37 1.35 0.93
N THR A 141 13.20 0.61 -0.17
CA THR A 141 14.10 0.53 -1.31
C THR A 141 13.38 0.93 -2.60
N LEU A 142 13.92 1.95 -3.26
CA LEU A 142 13.52 2.32 -4.62
C LEU A 142 14.51 1.82 -5.65
N VAL A 143 13.98 1.38 -6.78
CA VAL A 143 14.71 1.31 -8.03
C VAL A 143 14.55 2.65 -8.74
N ARG A 144 15.68 3.27 -9.08
CA ARG A 144 15.77 4.44 -9.95
C ARG A 144 16.33 4.01 -11.29
N MET A 145 15.66 4.39 -12.37
CA MET A 145 15.94 3.95 -13.73
C MET A 145 15.65 5.07 -14.73
N ASP A 146 16.40 5.11 -15.83
CA ASP A 146 16.09 5.96 -16.98
C ASP A 146 14.73 5.58 -17.57
N GLY A 147 13.93 6.55 -18.02
CA GLY A 147 12.59 6.26 -18.52
C GLY A 147 12.58 5.42 -19.81
N GLY A 148 13.57 5.61 -20.69
CA GLY A 148 13.72 4.76 -21.88
C GLY A 148 14.07 3.32 -21.51
N GLU A 149 15.01 3.14 -20.59
CA GLU A 149 15.37 1.83 -20.04
C GLU A 149 14.16 1.15 -19.37
N PHE A 150 13.31 1.93 -18.70
CA PHE A 150 12.09 1.41 -18.08
C PHE A 150 11.04 0.95 -19.11
N LEU A 151 10.88 1.68 -20.21
CA LEU A 151 10.00 1.24 -21.30
C LEU A 151 10.57 0.02 -22.03
N ASP A 152 11.89 -0.03 -22.22
CA ASP A 152 12.56 -1.21 -22.79
C ASP A 152 12.39 -2.44 -21.90
N LEU A 153 12.49 -2.26 -20.57
CA LEU A 153 12.19 -3.32 -19.59
C LEU A 153 10.75 -3.85 -19.72
N LEU A 154 9.82 -3.02 -20.20
CA LEU A 154 8.40 -3.32 -20.36
C LEU A 154 8.00 -3.44 -21.84
N ASP A 155 8.90 -3.86 -22.72
CA ASP A 155 8.69 -3.95 -24.17
C ASP A 155 7.50 -4.83 -24.59
N GLU A 156 7.16 -5.85 -23.79
CA GLU A 156 5.98 -6.70 -24.00
C GLU A 156 4.67 -6.08 -23.45
N ALA A 157 4.74 -4.97 -22.71
CA ALA A 157 3.56 -4.31 -22.15
C ALA A 157 2.83 -3.46 -23.19
N SER A 158 1.51 -3.32 -23.02
CA SER A 158 0.71 -2.42 -23.85
C SER A 158 0.69 -1.02 -23.25
N ILE A 159 0.89 0.00 -24.07
CA ILE A 159 0.83 1.40 -23.64
C ILE A 159 -0.51 2.02 -24.06
N ALA A 160 -1.22 2.62 -23.10
CA ALA A 160 -2.50 3.29 -23.35
C ALA A 160 -2.77 4.40 -22.33
N GLU A 161 -3.68 5.32 -22.64
CA GLU A 161 -4.18 6.27 -21.64
C GLU A 161 -5.14 5.55 -20.68
N ILE A 162 -4.65 5.16 -19.51
CA ILE A 162 -5.40 4.34 -18.55
C ILE A 162 -5.66 5.05 -17.23
N ALA A 163 -5.13 6.25 -17.05
CA ALA A 163 -5.21 6.99 -15.81
C ALA A 163 -5.73 8.41 -16.01
N THR A 164 -6.39 8.92 -14.97
CA THR A 164 -6.79 10.33 -14.87
C THR A 164 -6.01 11.02 -13.75
N GLU A 165 -5.91 12.34 -13.85
CA GLU A 165 -5.42 13.18 -12.76
C GLU A 165 -6.15 12.86 -11.47
N ASN A 166 -5.39 12.85 -10.38
CA ASN A 166 -5.89 12.57 -9.05
C ASN A 166 -6.52 13.84 -8.44
N THR A 167 -7.58 14.35 -9.04
CA THR A 167 -8.44 15.36 -8.41
C THR A 167 -9.37 14.66 -7.42
N GLY A 168 -9.04 14.77 -6.12
CA GLY A 168 -9.93 14.40 -5.02
C GLY A 168 -9.78 12.98 -4.42
N LEU A 169 -8.77 12.19 -4.79
CA LEU A 169 -8.61 10.79 -4.30
C LEU A 169 -7.21 10.45 -3.75
N THR A 170 -6.37 11.46 -3.49
CA THR A 170 -4.99 11.32 -2.99
C THR A 170 -4.88 10.51 -1.68
N SER A 171 -5.91 10.47 -0.85
CA SER A 171 -5.84 9.96 0.52
C SER A 171 -6.12 8.46 0.69
N ALA A 172 -6.86 7.79 -0.18
CA ALA A 172 -7.37 6.45 0.16
C ALA A 172 -6.36 5.29 -0.02
N ILE A 173 -5.63 5.25 -1.14
CA ILE A 173 -4.69 4.17 -1.48
C ILE A 173 -3.31 4.43 -0.84
N VAL A 174 -2.91 5.69 -0.74
CA VAL A 174 -1.63 6.12 -0.16
C VAL A 174 -1.61 5.94 1.38
N ARG A 175 -2.76 5.99 2.07
CA ARG A 175 -2.83 6.00 3.55
C ARG A 175 -3.26 4.67 4.19
N CYS A 176 -3.78 3.72 3.41
CA CYS A 176 -3.89 2.32 3.86
C CYS A 176 -2.51 1.75 4.26
N GLU A 177 -1.44 2.30 3.67
CA GLU A 177 -0.05 1.88 3.88
C GLU A 177 0.55 2.43 5.19
N GLU A 178 0.31 3.69 5.58
CA GLU A 178 0.78 4.22 6.87
C GLU A 178 0.17 3.47 8.07
N LEU A 179 -1.15 3.22 7.99
CA LEU A 179 -1.86 2.41 8.97
C LEU A 179 -1.31 0.99 9.00
N TYR A 180 -1.04 0.39 7.85
CA TYR A 180 -0.47 -0.96 7.75
C TYR A 180 0.96 -1.04 8.32
N ARG A 181 1.84 -0.09 8.03
CA ARG A 181 3.19 -0.04 8.60
C ARG A 181 3.18 0.13 10.11
N ALA A 182 2.27 0.95 10.62
CA ALA A 182 2.10 1.10 12.05
C ALA A 182 1.61 -0.22 12.69
N GLN A 183 0.70 -0.94 12.03
CA GLN A 183 0.28 -2.29 12.43
C GLN A 183 1.46 -3.28 12.47
N LEU A 184 2.26 -3.36 11.40
CA LEU A 184 3.44 -4.24 11.31
C LEU A 184 4.49 -3.91 12.39
N SER A 185 4.73 -2.63 12.63
CA SER A 185 5.72 -2.18 13.62
C SER A 185 5.30 -2.52 15.05
N VAL A 186 4.01 -2.40 15.36
CA VAL A 186 3.44 -2.90 16.62
C VAL A 186 3.55 -4.43 16.70
N GLY A 187 3.26 -5.15 15.61
CA GLY A 187 3.43 -6.60 15.50
C GLY A 187 4.86 -7.07 15.83
N ARG A 188 5.86 -6.41 15.25
CA ARG A 188 7.29 -6.63 15.56
C ARG A 188 7.60 -6.31 17.02
N ALA A 189 7.06 -5.22 17.57
CA ALA A 189 7.28 -4.83 18.96
C ALA A 189 6.73 -5.87 19.95
N ILE A 190 5.56 -6.47 19.70
CA ILE A 190 4.99 -7.50 20.59
C ILE A 190 5.70 -8.85 20.50
N GLY A 191 6.29 -9.17 19.34
CA GLY A 191 7.08 -10.38 19.10
C GLY A 191 8.44 -10.42 19.81
N ALA A 192 8.88 -9.31 20.42
CA ALA A 192 10.14 -9.24 21.15
C ALA A 192 10.21 -10.24 22.33
N PRO A 193 11.41 -10.78 22.66
CA PRO A 193 11.58 -11.82 23.68
C PRO A 193 10.94 -11.54 25.04
N VAL A 194 10.58 -12.61 25.75
CA VAL A 194 10.07 -12.50 27.13
C VAL A 194 11.23 -12.05 28.04
N GLY A 195 11.06 -10.92 28.74
CA GLY A 195 12.09 -10.36 29.63
C GLY A 195 12.65 -8.99 29.21
N SER A 196 12.26 -8.45 28.05
CA SER A 196 12.74 -7.16 27.52
C SER A 196 12.34 -5.90 28.35
N GLY A 197 11.63 -6.09 29.46
CA GLY A 197 11.55 -5.12 30.55
C GLY A 197 11.01 -3.73 30.16
N PRO A 198 11.64 -2.64 30.65
CA PRO A 198 11.23 -1.26 30.35
C PRO A 198 11.50 -0.79 28.92
N ARG A 199 12.55 -1.30 28.25
CA ARG A 199 12.88 -0.92 26.86
C ARG A 199 11.80 -1.37 25.88
N TRP A 200 11.30 -2.59 26.06
CA TRP A 200 10.17 -3.09 25.28
C TRP A 200 8.91 -2.26 25.47
N ARG A 201 8.59 -1.86 26.71
CA ARG A 201 7.44 -0.99 26.99
C ARG A 201 7.55 0.35 26.29
N LYS A 202 8.71 1.02 26.39
CA LYS A 202 8.93 2.30 25.69
C LYS A 202 8.80 2.16 24.18
N ARG A 203 9.34 1.08 23.59
CA ARG A 203 9.18 0.81 22.16
C ARG A 203 7.71 0.59 21.79
N LEU A 204 7.01 -0.26 22.55
CA LEU A 204 5.59 -0.53 22.30
C LEU A 204 4.72 0.73 22.46
N GLU A 205 5.03 1.59 23.43
CA GLU A 205 4.37 2.90 23.62
C GLU A 205 4.56 3.78 22.38
N THR A 206 5.79 3.90 21.88
CA THR A 206 6.10 4.65 20.65
C THR A 206 5.36 4.10 19.42
N GLU A 207 5.36 2.78 19.22
CA GLU A 207 4.68 2.21 18.05
C GLU A 207 3.14 2.27 18.16
N LEU A 208 2.58 2.17 19.36
CA LEU A 208 1.13 2.34 19.58
C LEU A 208 0.68 3.80 19.41
N ASP A 209 1.49 4.79 19.84
CA ASP A 209 1.21 6.20 19.58
C ASP A 209 1.21 6.50 18.07
N ARG A 210 2.19 5.94 17.34
CA ARG A 210 2.23 6.03 15.87
C ARG A 210 1.00 5.39 15.21
N LEU A 211 0.60 4.20 15.67
CA LEU A 211 -0.60 3.53 15.17
C LEU A 211 -1.87 4.33 15.43
N LEU A 212 -2.02 4.91 16.63
CA LEU A 212 -3.17 5.75 16.94
C LEU A 212 -3.24 6.97 16.02
N ARG A 213 -2.13 7.70 15.83
CA ARG A 213 -2.08 8.86 14.93
C ARG A 213 -2.40 8.49 13.48
N ALA A 214 -1.78 7.43 12.97
CA ALA A 214 -2.04 6.95 11.60
C ALA A 214 -3.52 6.57 11.41
N PHE A 215 -4.13 5.98 12.44
CA PHE A 215 -5.54 5.63 12.39
C PHE A 215 -6.47 6.84 12.52
N GLU A 216 -6.13 7.84 13.34
CA GLU A 216 -6.88 9.10 13.42
C GLU A 216 -6.86 9.86 12.09
N ASP A 217 -5.71 9.89 11.41
CA ASP A 217 -5.57 10.47 10.07
C ASP A 217 -6.43 9.69 9.05
N HIS A 218 -6.39 8.35 9.10
CA HIS A 218 -7.25 7.49 8.27
C HIS A 218 -8.74 7.81 8.45
N ILE A 219 -9.21 7.97 9.70
CA ILE A 219 -10.61 8.33 10.01
C ILE A 219 -10.94 9.70 9.44
N LEU A 220 -10.09 10.70 9.73
CA LEU A 220 -10.31 12.08 9.29
C LEU A 220 -10.49 12.15 7.77
N GLU A 221 -9.66 11.42 7.02
CA GLU A 221 -9.67 11.44 5.56
C GLU A 221 -10.85 10.63 5.00
N THR A 222 -11.05 9.39 5.45
CA THR A 222 -12.09 8.49 4.93
C THR A 222 -13.50 8.95 5.26
N GLU A 223 -13.70 9.60 6.42
CA GLU A 223 -15.00 10.11 6.86
C GLU A 223 -15.23 11.59 6.57
N SER A 224 -14.23 12.33 6.06
CA SER A 224 -14.40 13.74 5.67
C SER A 224 -15.55 13.91 4.68
N ALA A 225 -16.08 15.13 4.55
CA ALA A 225 -17.18 15.41 3.62
C ALA A 225 -16.88 14.98 2.17
N GLU A 226 -15.61 15.10 1.75
CA GLU A 226 -15.11 14.67 0.43
C GLU A 226 -14.39 13.30 0.50
N GLY A 227 -14.55 12.58 1.62
CA GLY A 227 -13.86 11.33 1.91
C GLY A 227 -14.46 10.13 1.20
N LEU A 228 -13.65 9.08 1.02
CA LEU A 228 -14.01 7.85 0.31
C LEU A 228 -15.34 7.25 0.78
N LEU A 229 -15.63 7.25 2.09
CA LEU A 229 -16.88 6.66 2.58
C LEU A 229 -18.11 7.48 2.17
N ASN A 230 -17.98 8.79 2.02
CA ASN A 230 -19.07 9.61 1.48
C ASN A 230 -19.22 9.42 -0.03
N GLU A 231 -18.11 9.32 -0.77
CA GLU A 231 -18.14 8.99 -2.20
C GLU A 231 -18.82 7.64 -2.46
N VAL A 232 -18.52 6.62 -1.63
CA VAL A 232 -19.19 5.32 -1.69
C VAL A 232 -20.70 5.44 -1.49
N ILE A 233 -21.16 6.27 -0.54
CA ILE A 233 -22.59 6.50 -0.32
C ILE A 233 -23.23 7.20 -1.51
N GLU A 234 -22.54 8.18 -2.10
CA GLU A 234 -23.02 8.93 -3.26
C GLU A 234 -23.20 8.01 -4.48
N GLN A 235 -22.22 7.14 -4.75
CA GLN A 235 -22.26 6.23 -5.89
C GLN A 235 -23.12 4.98 -5.64
N ALA A 236 -23.11 4.43 -4.43
CA ALA A 236 -23.85 3.23 -4.06
C ALA A 236 -24.65 3.41 -2.75
N PRO A 237 -25.78 4.17 -2.75
CA PRO A 237 -26.57 4.46 -1.55
C PRO A 237 -27.06 3.23 -0.78
N ARG A 238 -27.12 2.06 -1.44
CA ARG A 238 -27.48 0.77 -0.83
C ARG A 238 -26.50 0.30 0.26
N LEU A 239 -25.24 0.74 0.20
CA LEU A 239 -24.15 0.33 1.10
C LEU A 239 -24.09 1.15 2.40
N TRP A 240 -25.13 1.92 2.72
CA TRP A 240 -25.11 2.83 3.87
C TRP A 240 -24.94 2.14 5.22
N ARG A 241 -25.46 0.91 5.37
CA ARG A 241 -25.33 0.16 6.64
C ARG A 241 -23.91 -0.32 6.85
N GLU A 242 -23.26 -0.71 5.76
CA GLU A 242 -21.88 -1.17 5.74
C GLU A 242 -20.93 -0.02 6.06
N VAL A 243 -21.15 1.17 5.47
CA VAL A 243 -20.41 2.40 5.79
C VAL A 243 -20.61 2.83 7.25
N ASP A 244 -21.85 2.87 7.75
CA ASP A 244 -22.11 3.23 9.15
C ASP A 244 -21.44 2.23 10.12
N GLY A 245 -21.43 0.94 9.75
CA GLY A 245 -20.70 -0.09 10.48
C GLY A 245 -19.19 0.18 10.53
N LEU A 246 -18.57 0.59 9.42
CA LEU A 246 -17.15 0.95 9.38
C LEU A 246 -16.84 2.18 10.24
N ARG A 247 -17.69 3.22 10.21
CA ARG A 247 -17.54 4.42 11.07
C ARG A 247 -17.64 4.09 12.56
N ALA A 248 -18.55 3.19 12.93
CA ALA A 248 -18.64 2.70 14.30
C ALA A 248 -17.36 1.96 14.72
N GLU A 249 -16.83 1.09 13.85
CA GLU A 249 -15.58 0.38 14.08
C GLU A 249 -14.37 1.32 14.18
N HIS A 250 -14.29 2.36 13.35
CA HIS A 250 -13.28 3.42 13.46
C HIS A 250 -13.25 4.02 14.87
N THR A 251 -14.41 4.36 15.41
CA THR A 251 -14.51 4.89 16.78
C THR A 251 -14.02 3.87 17.80
N GLU A 252 -14.48 2.61 17.72
CA GLU A 252 -14.10 1.55 18.65
C GLU A 252 -12.59 1.24 18.64
N ILE A 253 -11.99 1.15 17.46
CA ILE A 253 -10.57 0.82 17.29
C ILE A 253 -9.71 1.98 17.79
N ARG A 254 -10.06 3.24 17.46
CA ARG A 254 -9.35 4.43 17.96
C ARG A 254 -9.36 4.47 19.48
N ASP A 255 -10.52 4.25 20.10
CA ASP A 255 -10.68 4.29 21.54
C ASP A 255 -9.88 3.14 22.21
N GLU A 256 -9.86 1.93 21.62
CA GLU A 256 -9.03 0.81 22.11
C GLU A 256 -7.53 1.10 22.00
N CYS A 257 -7.06 1.72 20.91
CA CYS A 257 -5.67 2.18 20.77
C CYS A 257 -5.29 3.15 21.89
N GLY A 258 -6.14 4.15 22.16
CA GLY A 258 -5.94 5.11 23.25
C GLY A 258 -5.90 4.46 24.63
N GLU A 259 -6.79 3.50 24.91
CA GLU A 259 -6.77 2.73 26.15
C GLU A 259 -5.49 1.91 26.33
N LEU A 260 -5.03 1.26 25.25
CA LEU A 260 -3.81 0.45 25.30
C LEU A 260 -2.59 1.33 25.54
N LEU A 261 -2.49 2.47 24.87
CA LEU A 261 -1.43 3.45 25.08
C LEU A 261 -1.37 3.93 26.53
N ALA A 262 -2.52 4.29 27.12
CA ALA A 262 -2.61 4.69 28.52
C ALA A 262 -2.19 3.58 29.50
N ARG A 263 -2.40 2.30 29.13
CA ARG A 263 -2.07 1.13 29.95
C ARG A 263 -0.62 0.67 29.83
N VAL A 264 0.09 0.96 28.74
CA VAL A 264 1.50 0.55 28.55
C VAL A 264 2.40 1.14 29.65
N GLY A 265 2.04 2.32 30.18
CA GLY A 265 2.71 2.97 31.31
C GLY A 265 2.39 2.38 32.69
N ALA A 266 1.31 1.60 32.84
CA ALA A 266 0.86 1.02 34.11
C ALA A 266 1.37 -0.43 34.30
N THR A 267 1.80 -0.78 35.50
CA THR A 267 2.53 -2.04 35.78
C THR A 267 1.69 -3.34 35.68
N ASP A 268 2.40 -4.42 35.31
CA ASP A 268 2.26 -5.84 35.73
C ASP A 268 1.57 -6.93 34.91
N ALA A 269 1.12 -6.69 33.67
CA ALA A 269 0.61 -7.79 32.84
C ALA A 269 1.09 -7.79 31.39
N SER A 270 2.40 -7.85 31.14
CA SER A 270 2.98 -7.87 29.78
C SER A 270 2.39 -8.98 28.88
N ARG A 271 1.93 -10.11 29.45
CA ARG A 271 1.24 -11.16 28.68
C ARG A 271 -0.18 -10.75 28.28
N ALA A 272 -0.95 -10.18 29.19
CA ALA A 272 -2.30 -9.71 28.90
C ALA A 272 -2.29 -8.51 27.94
N LEU A 273 -1.32 -7.60 28.11
CA LEU A 273 -1.08 -6.49 27.21
C LEU A 273 -0.74 -6.99 25.79
N ARG A 274 0.22 -7.92 25.66
CA ARG A 274 0.55 -8.54 24.37
C ARG A 274 -0.67 -9.16 23.70
N LYS A 275 -1.49 -9.92 24.46
CA LYS A 275 -2.71 -10.53 23.92
C LYS A 275 -3.68 -9.47 23.40
N ARG A 276 -3.96 -8.41 24.17
CA ARG A 276 -4.86 -7.34 23.73
C ARG A 276 -4.34 -6.62 22.49
N VAL A 277 -3.06 -6.31 22.43
CA VAL A 277 -2.44 -5.68 21.24
C VAL A 277 -2.55 -6.63 20.03
N HIS A 278 -2.32 -7.93 20.20
CA HIS A 278 -2.51 -8.89 19.12
C HIS A 278 -3.98 -8.99 18.65
N ASP A 279 -4.93 -9.02 19.60
CA ASP A 279 -6.36 -9.03 19.29
C ASP A 279 -6.77 -7.75 18.52
N LEU A 280 -6.25 -6.58 18.91
CA LEU A 280 -6.42 -5.30 18.21
C LEU A 280 -5.87 -5.38 16.77
N LEU A 281 -4.65 -5.88 16.57
CA LEU A 281 -4.07 -6.01 15.23
C LEU A 281 -4.95 -6.88 14.31
N GLY A 282 -5.47 -7.99 14.82
CA GLY A 282 -6.40 -8.82 14.04
C GLY A 282 -7.75 -8.15 13.76
N ARG A 283 -8.24 -7.27 14.64
CA ARG A 283 -9.45 -6.45 14.37
C ARG A 283 -9.18 -5.43 13.28
N LEU A 284 -8.06 -4.73 13.36
CA LEU A 284 -7.59 -3.76 12.39
C LEU A 284 -7.44 -4.38 10.99
N GLU A 285 -6.87 -5.57 10.90
CA GLU A 285 -6.77 -6.35 9.66
C GLU A 285 -8.15 -6.67 9.06
N ARG A 286 -9.08 -7.21 9.87
CA ARG A 286 -10.46 -7.48 9.41
C ARG A 286 -11.22 -6.22 9.00
N HIS A 287 -11.02 -5.13 9.72
CA HIS A 287 -11.62 -3.84 9.42
C HIS A 287 -11.15 -3.34 8.04
N ARG A 288 -9.85 -3.44 7.76
CA ARG A 288 -9.29 -3.11 6.44
C ARG A 288 -9.89 -3.96 5.32
N TYR A 289 -9.99 -5.27 5.49
CA TYR A 289 -10.62 -6.13 4.48
C TYR A 289 -12.06 -5.70 4.17
N ARG A 290 -12.84 -5.34 5.18
CA ARG A 290 -14.21 -4.85 4.97
C ARG A 290 -14.26 -3.48 4.29
N GLY A 291 -13.30 -2.60 4.57
CA GLY A 291 -13.14 -1.35 3.83
C GLY A 291 -12.84 -1.60 2.35
N ALA A 292 -11.94 -2.54 2.06
CA ALA A 292 -11.61 -2.93 0.69
C ALA A 292 -12.81 -3.57 -0.03
N ASP A 293 -13.53 -4.47 0.63
CA ASP A 293 -14.76 -5.10 0.09
C ASP A 293 -15.83 -4.05 -0.25
N LEU A 294 -15.92 -2.98 0.55
CA LEU A 294 -16.87 -1.89 0.31
C LEU A 294 -16.49 -1.07 -0.93
N VAL A 295 -15.21 -0.76 -1.10
CA VAL A 295 -14.69 -0.12 -2.32
C VAL A 295 -14.96 -1.02 -3.52
N TYR A 296 -14.66 -2.30 -3.41
CA TYR A 296 -14.98 -3.30 -4.44
C TYR A 296 -16.49 -3.34 -4.76
N ALA A 297 -17.37 -3.35 -3.76
CA ALA A 297 -18.83 -3.41 -3.96
C ALA A 297 -19.44 -2.09 -4.50
N THR A 298 -18.65 -1.01 -4.51
CA THR A 298 -19.04 0.29 -5.05
C THR A 298 -18.57 0.42 -6.50
N PHE A 299 -17.28 0.19 -6.73
CA PHE A 299 -16.62 0.44 -8.02
C PHE A 299 -16.48 -0.83 -8.88
N GLY A 300 -16.66 -2.02 -8.31
CA GLY A 300 -16.56 -3.31 -8.99
C GLY A 300 -17.87 -3.83 -9.59
N VAL A 301 -18.99 -3.11 -9.44
CA VAL A 301 -20.33 -3.57 -9.88
C VAL A 301 -20.91 -2.77 -11.04
N ASP A 302 -20.26 -1.69 -11.48
CA ASP A 302 -20.85 -0.73 -12.41
C ASP A 302 -20.59 -1.03 -13.91
N LEU A 303 -20.61 -2.31 -14.30
CA LEU A 303 -20.75 -2.73 -15.71
C LEU A 303 -21.73 -3.91 -15.89
N GLY A 304 -22.73 -3.98 -15.01
CA GLY A 304 -23.81 -4.96 -15.06
C GLY A 304 -25.18 -4.34 -15.30
N GLY A 305 -25.38 -3.52 -16.34
CA GLY A 305 -26.73 -3.12 -16.74
C GLY A 305 -26.82 -1.91 -17.67
N GLY A 306 -26.96 -2.16 -18.96
CA GLY A 306 -27.33 -1.14 -19.97
C GLY A 306 -26.94 -1.52 -21.38
#